data_AF-H2Y4C2-F1
#
_entry.id   AF-H2Y4C2-F1
#
_cell.length_a   1.000
_cell.length_b   1.000
_cell.length_c   1.000
_cell.angle_alpha   90.00
_cell.angle_beta   90.00
_cell.angle_gamma   90.00
#
_symmetry.space_group_name_H-M   'P 1'
#
loop_
_entity.id
_entity.type
_entity.pdbx_description
1 polymer ?
#
loop_
_entity_poly.entity_id
_entity_poly.type
_entity_poly.pdbx_seq_one_letter_code
_entity_poly.pdbx_strand_id
1 'polypeptide(L)'
;MMTSKGRACIEVLQILKTISKQNFDDIGLSMYYSLCFDLILDGGFMFENATSCVEFLQSTESLDIGDIPRYYIRTSMAVWCYRREETFKGRAWLELSAKIMPSHFDNFMSARAFTRMVESRLLALRKYQESFGISDKQTKQAFNLCSKELNRFEKLCKQFPVFYPRFLHFNAYFYVLYGNIQKSNELVSKSI
;
A
#
# COMPACT_ATOMS: atom_id res chain seq x y z
N MET A 1 3.98 -9.74 22.32
CA MET A 1 3.03 -10.75 22.84
C MET A 1 1.77 -10.67 22.01
N MET A 2 1.34 -11.76 21.37
CA MET A 2 0.17 -11.75 20.48
C MET A 2 -1.12 -11.76 21.31
N THR A 3 -2.03 -10.83 21.04
CA THR A 3 -3.31 -10.76 21.77
C THR A 3 -4.21 -11.95 21.43
N SER A 4 -5.25 -12.21 22.23
CA SER A 4 -6.26 -13.24 21.92
C SER A 4 -6.87 -13.05 20.53
N LYS A 5 -7.09 -11.79 20.13
CA LYS A 5 -7.55 -11.42 18.78
C LYS A 5 -6.53 -11.79 17.69
N GLY A 6 -5.23 -11.60 17.94
CA GLY A 6 -4.18 -11.99 17.00
C GLY A 6 -4.12 -13.50 16.74
N ARG A 7 -4.36 -14.33 17.76
CA ARG A 7 -4.46 -15.80 17.60
C ARG A 7 -5.65 -16.21 16.73
N ALA A 8 -6.83 -15.64 16.98
CA ALA A 8 -8.01 -15.91 16.16
C ALA A 8 -7.80 -15.49 14.69
N CYS A 9 -7.14 -14.36 14.43
CA CYS A 9 -6.80 -13.95 13.07
C CYS A 9 -5.90 -14.98 12.36
N ILE A 10 -4.91 -15.55 13.06
CA ILE A 10 -4.03 -16.57 12.50
C ILE A 10 -4.81 -17.84 12.16
N GLU A 11 -5.67 -18.32 13.06
CA GLU A 11 -6.48 -19.52 12.83
C GLU A 11 -7.37 -19.35 11.59
N VAL A 12 -8.05 -18.22 11.46
CA VAL A 12 -8.89 -17.92 10.29
C VAL A 12 -8.06 -17.87 9.00
N LEU A 13 -6.87 -17.27 9.04
CA LEU A 13 -5.99 -17.23 7.86
C LEU A 13 -5.46 -18.61 7.47
N GLN A 14 -5.18 -19.49 8.43
CA GLN A 14 -4.78 -20.87 8.16
C GLN A 14 -5.90 -21.68 7.52
N ILE A 15 -7.13 -21.50 8.00
CA ILE A 15 -8.33 -22.12 7.41
C ILE A 15 -8.52 -21.63 5.97
N LEU A 16 -8.47 -20.31 5.75
CA LEU A 16 -8.59 -19.73 4.42
C LEU A 16 -7.55 -20.29 3.45
N LYS A 17 -6.27 -20.31 3.84
CA LYS A 17 -5.20 -20.88 3.02
C LYS A 17 -5.45 -22.34 2.69
N THR A 18 -5.82 -23.14 3.69
CA THR A 18 -6.06 -24.58 3.54
C THR A 18 -7.19 -24.85 2.55
N ILE A 19 -8.35 -24.22 2.75
CA ILE A 19 -9.52 -24.39 1.88
C ILE A 19 -9.20 -23.90 0.47
N SER A 20 -8.56 -22.73 0.32
CA SER A 20 -8.24 -22.19 -0.99
C SER A 20 -7.29 -23.09 -1.78
N LYS A 21 -6.28 -23.68 -1.11
CA LYS A 21 -5.38 -24.65 -1.74
C LYS A 21 -6.08 -25.95 -2.14
N GLN A 22 -6.94 -26.48 -1.26
CA GLN A 22 -7.68 -27.73 -1.53
C GLN A 22 -8.62 -27.59 -2.72
N ASN A 23 -9.23 -26.42 -2.88
CA ASN A 23 -10.21 -26.16 -3.92
C ASN A 23 -9.62 -25.53 -5.19
N PHE A 24 -8.29 -25.34 -5.27
CA PHE A 24 -7.63 -24.60 -6.35
C PHE A 24 -8.24 -23.20 -6.59
N ASP A 25 -8.62 -22.53 -5.49
CA ASP A 25 -9.25 -21.21 -5.52
C ASP A 25 -8.18 -20.11 -5.45
N ASP A 26 -7.79 -19.62 -6.63
CA ASP A 26 -6.80 -18.54 -6.78
C ASP A 26 -7.28 -17.22 -6.18
N ILE A 27 -8.59 -16.96 -6.17
CA ILE A 27 -9.17 -15.76 -5.56
C ILE A 27 -9.02 -15.85 -4.05
N GLY A 28 -9.40 -17.00 -3.46
CA GLY A 28 -9.21 -17.27 -2.03
C GLY A 28 -7.75 -17.16 -1.60
N LEU A 29 -6.82 -17.70 -2.39
CA LEU A 29 -5.38 -17.52 -2.17
C LEU A 29 -4.96 -16.05 -2.26
N SER A 30 -5.47 -15.31 -3.23
CA SER A 30 -5.18 -13.87 -3.37
C SER A 30 -5.64 -13.07 -2.17
N MET A 31 -6.81 -13.40 -1.61
CA MET A 31 -7.31 -12.80 -0.38
C MET A 31 -6.43 -13.16 0.83
N TYR A 32 -6.01 -14.43 0.93
CA TYR A 32 -5.06 -14.87 1.97
C TYR A 32 -3.78 -14.03 1.95
N TYR A 33 -3.11 -13.92 0.81
CA TYR A 33 -1.87 -13.14 0.70
C TYR A 33 -2.09 -11.65 0.91
N SER A 34 -3.23 -11.10 0.46
CA SER A 34 -3.61 -9.72 0.74
C SER A 34 -3.70 -9.45 2.24
N LEU A 35 -4.31 -10.37 3.00
CA LEU A 35 -4.42 -10.25 4.45
C LEU A 35 -3.07 -10.44 5.16
N CYS A 36 -2.19 -11.32 4.67
CA CYS A 36 -0.81 -11.40 5.16
C CYS A 36 -0.07 -10.05 5.00
N PHE A 37 -0.30 -9.33 3.89
CA PHE A 37 0.23 -7.98 3.72
C PHE A 37 -0.38 -6.97 4.71
N ASP A 38 -1.65 -7.11 5.07
CA ASP A 38 -2.26 -6.26 6.11
C ASP A 38 -1.59 -6.46 7.46
N LEU A 39 -1.32 -7.71 7.83
CA LEU A 39 -0.68 -8.04 9.10
C LEU A 39 0.75 -7.48 9.18
N ILE A 40 1.53 -7.55 8.09
CA ILE A 40 2.89 -7.03 8.10
C ILE A 40 2.95 -5.51 7.98
N LEU A 41 2.11 -4.90 7.13
CA LEU A 41 2.17 -3.46 6.86
C LEU A 41 1.47 -2.61 7.92
N ASP A 42 0.35 -3.10 8.45
CA ASP A 42 -0.47 -2.37 9.42
C ASP A 42 -0.33 -2.97 10.84
N GLY A 43 -0.20 -4.30 10.95
CA GLY A 43 -0.03 -5.00 12.24
C GLY A 43 1.41 -5.16 12.71
N GLY A 44 2.41 -4.90 11.86
CA GLY A 44 3.82 -5.01 12.17
C GLY A 44 4.33 -6.44 12.42
N PHE A 45 3.59 -7.48 12.03
CA PHE A 45 4.03 -8.88 12.18
C PHE A 45 3.87 -9.69 10.91
N MET A 46 4.88 -10.52 10.63
CA MET A 46 4.91 -11.39 9.46
C MET A 46 4.32 -12.76 9.83
N PHE A 47 3.18 -13.10 9.22
CA PHE A 47 2.56 -14.42 9.42
C PHE A 47 3.06 -15.44 8.38
N GLU A 48 2.99 -15.07 7.10
CA GLU A 48 3.57 -15.83 6.00
C GLU A 48 4.99 -15.31 5.74
N ASN A 49 5.90 -16.21 5.37
CA ASN A 49 7.26 -15.77 5.06
C ASN A 49 7.28 -14.89 3.78
N ALA A 50 8.20 -13.91 3.75
CA ALA A 50 8.29 -12.95 2.65
C ALA A 50 8.47 -13.63 1.28
N THR A 51 9.27 -14.69 1.20
CA THR A 51 9.54 -15.42 -0.04
C THR A 51 8.26 -16.00 -0.63
N SER A 52 7.42 -16.64 0.17
CA SER A 52 6.14 -17.20 -0.27
C SER A 52 5.15 -16.12 -0.73
N CYS A 53 5.19 -14.93 -0.13
CA CYS A 53 4.41 -13.79 -0.63
C CYS A 53 4.91 -13.31 -2.00
N VAL A 54 6.23 -13.26 -2.21
CA VAL A 54 6.84 -12.88 -3.49
C VAL A 54 6.58 -13.93 -4.58
N GLU A 55 6.73 -15.22 -4.26
CA GLU A 55 6.50 -16.31 -5.21
C GLU A 55 5.05 -16.32 -5.70
N PHE A 56 4.08 -16.19 -4.78
CA PHE A 56 2.68 -16.05 -5.16
C PHE A 56 2.44 -14.80 -6.03
N LEU A 57 3.04 -13.67 -5.64
CA LEU A 57 2.95 -12.43 -6.42
C LEU A 57 3.48 -12.57 -7.84
N GLN A 58 4.59 -13.29 -8.03
CA GLN A 58 5.16 -13.55 -9.34
C GLN A 58 4.26 -14.47 -10.18
N SER A 59 3.52 -15.40 -9.57
CA SER A 59 2.54 -16.22 -10.28
C SER A 59 1.24 -15.48 -10.58
N THR A 60 0.88 -14.39 -9.88
CA THR A 60 -0.39 -13.68 -10.10
C THR A 60 -0.62 -13.13 -11.50
N GLU A 61 0.41 -12.98 -12.34
CA GLU A 61 0.23 -12.58 -13.74
C GLU A 61 -0.48 -13.67 -14.56
N SER A 62 -0.29 -14.95 -14.22
CA SER A 62 -0.97 -16.07 -14.88
C SER A 62 -2.30 -16.46 -14.24
N LEU A 63 -2.65 -15.89 -13.07
CA LEU A 63 -3.87 -16.25 -12.34
C LEU A 63 -5.04 -15.34 -12.70
N ASP A 64 -6.23 -15.92 -12.83
CA ASP A 64 -7.48 -15.20 -13.06
C ASP A 64 -8.12 -14.72 -11.75
N ILE A 65 -7.45 -13.77 -11.10
CA ILE A 65 -7.84 -13.26 -9.77
C ILE A 65 -8.54 -11.90 -9.82
N GLY A 66 -8.73 -11.35 -11.03
CA GLY A 66 -9.25 -10.00 -11.25
C GLY A 66 -8.27 -8.87 -10.93
N ASP A 67 -8.60 -7.66 -11.39
CA ASP A 67 -7.70 -6.51 -11.30
C ASP A 67 -7.62 -5.91 -9.89
N ILE A 68 -8.70 -5.94 -9.10
CA ILE A 68 -8.69 -5.34 -7.76
C ILE A 68 -7.76 -6.11 -6.80
N PRO A 69 -7.84 -7.45 -6.67
CA PRO A 69 -6.88 -8.19 -5.87
C PRO A 69 -5.45 -8.03 -6.38
N ARG A 70 -5.23 -8.06 -7.69
CA ARG A 70 -3.91 -7.84 -8.28
C ARG A 70 -3.35 -6.45 -7.95
N TYR A 71 -4.17 -5.40 -8.06
CA TYR A 71 -3.81 -4.04 -7.70
C TYR A 71 -3.47 -3.92 -6.21
N TYR A 72 -4.26 -4.57 -5.35
CA TYR A 72 -4.04 -4.60 -3.91
C TYR A 72 -2.68 -5.19 -3.55
N ILE A 73 -2.35 -6.37 -4.07
CA ILE A 73 -1.11 -7.04 -3.67
C ILE A 73 0.10 -6.29 -4.25
N ARG A 74 0.03 -5.79 -5.50
CA ARG A 74 1.13 -5.00 -6.10
C ARG A 74 1.42 -3.70 -5.34
N THR A 75 0.38 -2.95 -4.95
CA THR A 75 0.57 -1.73 -4.15
C THR A 75 1.11 -2.04 -2.75
N SER A 76 0.67 -3.14 -2.14
CA SER A 76 1.20 -3.63 -0.86
C SER A 76 2.68 -3.98 -0.96
N MET A 77 3.07 -4.64 -2.04
CA MET A 77 4.46 -5.01 -2.29
C MET A 77 5.34 -3.78 -2.54
N ALA A 78 4.84 -2.78 -3.27
CA ALA A 78 5.55 -1.52 -3.45
C ALA A 78 5.87 -0.85 -2.11
N VAL A 79 4.87 -0.70 -1.23
CA VAL A 79 5.06 -0.15 0.13
C VAL A 79 6.07 -0.98 0.92
N TRP A 80 5.92 -2.30 0.91
CA TRP A 80 6.81 -3.20 1.64
C TRP A 80 8.27 -3.06 1.20
N CYS A 81 8.54 -3.03 -0.11
CA CYS A 81 9.88 -2.81 -0.64
C CYS A 81 10.44 -1.43 -0.26
N TYR A 82 9.64 -0.36 -0.41
CA TYR A 82 10.10 1.00 -0.08
C TYR A 82 10.43 1.17 1.41
N ARG A 83 9.60 0.62 2.32
CA ARG A 83 9.86 0.67 3.77
C ARG A 83 11.12 -0.12 4.16
N ARG A 84 11.59 -1.02 3.30
CA ARG A 84 12.82 -1.80 3.48
C ARG A 84 14.01 -1.28 2.68
N GLU A 85 13.92 -0.06 2.14
CA GLU A 85 14.99 0.56 1.35
C GLU A 85 15.30 -0.16 0.01
N GLU A 86 14.45 -1.10 -0.42
CA GLU A 86 14.57 -1.83 -1.68
C GLU A 86 14.02 -1.00 -2.86
N THR A 87 14.59 0.17 -3.08
CA THR A 87 14.06 1.24 -3.96
C THR A 87 13.78 0.78 -5.39
N PHE A 88 14.67 -0.02 -6.00
CA PHE A 88 14.50 -0.52 -7.37
C PHE A 88 13.28 -1.44 -7.50
N LYS A 89 13.13 -2.40 -6.57
CA LYS A 89 11.97 -3.30 -6.55
C LYS A 89 10.68 -2.55 -6.23
N GLY A 90 10.73 -1.63 -5.27
CA GLY A 90 9.59 -0.76 -4.93
C GLY A 90 9.07 0.01 -6.14
N ARG A 91 9.99 0.58 -6.94
CA ARG A 91 9.64 1.27 -8.19
C ARG A 91 8.99 0.33 -9.21
N ALA A 92 9.55 -0.86 -9.42
CA ALA A 92 9.00 -1.82 -10.37
C ALA A 92 7.55 -2.21 -10.01
N TRP A 93 7.29 -2.52 -8.73
CA TRP A 93 5.93 -2.83 -8.26
C TRP A 93 4.98 -1.63 -8.36
N LEU A 94 5.47 -0.44 -8.05
CA LEU A 94 4.70 0.79 -8.19
C LEU A 94 4.27 1.02 -9.65
N GLU A 95 5.19 0.88 -10.61
CA GLU A 95 4.90 1.00 -12.05
C GLU A 95 3.89 -0.07 -12.53
N LEU A 96 4.08 -1.32 -12.10
CA LEU A 96 3.14 -2.42 -12.42
C LEU A 96 1.74 -2.18 -11.85
N SER A 97 1.65 -1.62 -10.64
CA SER A 97 0.36 -1.29 -10.03
C SER A 97 -0.30 -0.07 -10.68
N ALA A 98 0.47 0.92 -11.14
CA ALA A 98 -0.06 2.11 -11.79
C ALA A 98 -0.75 1.79 -13.12
N LYS A 99 -0.28 0.76 -13.85
CA LYS A 99 -0.87 0.30 -15.12
C LYS A 99 -2.28 -0.28 -14.97
N ILE A 100 -2.59 -0.86 -13.81
CA ILE A 100 -3.88 -1.52 -13.53
C ILE A 100 -4.69 -0.76 -12.48
N MET A 101 -4.36 0.52 -12.25
CA MET A 101 -5.06 1.32 -11.26
C MET A 101 -6.53 1.52 -11.68
N PRO A 102 -7.50 1.19 -10.81
CA PRO A 102 -8.91 1.40 -11.10
C PRO A 102 -9.24 2.89 -11.34
N SER A 103 -10.19 3.14 -12.24
CA SER A 103 -10.79 4.46 -12.44
C SER A 103 -11.60 4.90 -11.21
N HIS A 104 -12.33 3.96 -10.61
CA HIS A 104 -13.18 4.15 -9.44
C HIS A 104 -12.80 3.20 -8.29
N PHE A 105 -13.04 3.62 -7.05
CA PHE A 105 -12.71 2.87 -5.84
C PHE A 105 -13.99 2.50 -5.10
N ASP A 106 -14.75 1.58 -5.68
CA ASP A 106 -16.14 1.31 -5.25
C ASP A 106 -16.25 0.38 -4.02
N ASN A 107 -15.14 -0.19 -3.57
CA ASN A 107 -15.11 -1.07 -2.41
C ASN A 107 -13.89 -0.78 -1.52
N PHE A 108 -13.94 -1.31 -0.30
CA PHE A 108 -12.90 -1.06 0.69
C PHE A 108 -11.52 -1.57 0.24
N MET A 109 -11.47 -2.69 -0.48
CA MET A 109 -10.21 -3.27 -0.96
C MET A 109 -9.53 -2.33 -1.97
N SER A 110 -10.26 -1.85 -2.97
CA SER A 110 -9.72 -0.93 -3.97
C SER A 110 -9.33 0.43 -3.35
N ALA A 111 -10.12 0.93 -2.39
CA ALA A 111 -9.80 2.14 -1.64
C ALA A 111 -8.53 1.99 -0.76
N ARG A 112 -8.36 0.84 -0.11
CA ARG A 112 -7.17 0.54 0.71
C ARG A 112 -5.93 0.32 -0.15
N ALA A 113 -6.06 -0.34 -1.30
CA ALA A 113 -4.98 -0.44 -2.28
C ALA A 113 -4.53 0.93 -2.77
N PHE A 114 -5.49 1.84 -3.05
CA PHE A 114 -5.17 3.21 -3.43
C PHE A 114 -4.43 3.96 -2.32
N THR A 115 -4.82 3.77 -1.07
CA THR A 115 -4.09 4.34 0.08
C THR A 115 -2.62 3.88 0.09
N ARG A 116 -2.35 2.60 -0.20
CA ARG A 116 -0.98 2.05 -0.34
C ARG A 116 -0.24 2.62 -1.55
N MET A 117 -0.93 2.82 -2.67
CA MET A 117 -0.39 3.53 -3.83
C MET A 117 0.08 4.94 -3.44
N VAL A 118 -0.73 5.72 -2.71
CA VAL A 118 -0.34 7.07 -2.25
C VAL A 118 0.90 7.00 -1.36
N GLU A 119 0.93 6.08 -0.39
CA GLU A 119 2.08 5.89 0.49
C GLU A 119 3.36 5.58 -0.30
N SER A 120 3.30 4.60 -1.21
CA SER A 120 4.45 4.20 -2.02
C SER A 120 4.96 5.34 -2.91
N ARG A 121 4.08 6.22 -3.43
CA ARG A 121 4.49 7.41 -4.18
C ARG A 121 5.19 8.44 -3.30
N LEU A 122 4.74 8.65 -2.07
CA LEU A 122 5.42 9.55 -1.13
C LEU A 122 6.81 9.01 -0.74
N LEU A 123 6.92 7.69 -0.53
CA LEU A 123 8.22 7.05 -0.30
C LEU A 123 9.14 7.17 -1.52
N ALA A 124 8.59 6.97 -2.73
CA ALA A 124 9.33 7.17 -3.97
C ALA A 124 9.82 8.62 -4.12
N LEU A 125 8.97 9.62 -3.82
CA LEU A 125 9.34 11.04 -3.85
C LEU A 125 10.54 11.33 -2.94
N ARG A 126 10.52 10.82 -1.70
CA ARG A 126 11.67 10.94 -0.80
C ARG A 126 12.94 10.36 -1.46
N LYS A 127 12.85 9.20 -2.10
CA LYS A 127 13.99 8.58 -2.80
C LYS A 127 14.48 9.37 -4.00
N TYR A 128 13.59 9.99 -4.78
CA TYR A 128 13.98 10.91 -5.84
C TYR A 128 14.73 12.13 -5.28
N GLN A 129 14.25 12.72 -4.20
CA GLN A 129 14.92 13.85 -3.53
C GLN A 129 16.31 13.46 -3.01
N GLU A 130 16.45 12.31 -2.36
CA GLU A 130 17.73 11.80 -1.85
C GLU A 130 18.73 11.52 -2.99
N SER A 131 18.26 11.05 -4.14
CA SER A 131 19.12 10.63 -5.26
C SER A 131 19.49 11.76 -6.22
N PHE A 132 18.55 12.68 -6.49
CA PHE A 132 18.69 13.69 -7.55
C PHE A 132 18.52 15.14 -7.04
N GLY A 133 18.08 15.33 -5.81
CA GLY A 133 17.78 16.64 -5.24
C GLY A 133 16.39 17.17 -5.62
N ILE A 134 15.98 18.25 -4.94
CA ILE A 134 14.63 18.85 -5.03
C ILE A 134 14.38 19.51 -6.40
N SER A 135 15.43 20.07 -7.02
CA SER A 135 15.31 20.83 -8.26
C SER A 135 15.25 19.97 -9.52
N ASP A 136 15.54 18.66 -9.40
CA ASP A 136 15.54 17.71 -10.51
C ASP A 136 14.15 17.55 -11.16
N LYS A 137 14.14 17.25 -12.46
CA LYS A 137 12.91 17.09 -13.26
C LYS A 137 12.08 15.90 -12.79
N GLN A 138 12.70 14.75 -12.50
CA GLN A 138 11.99 13.56 -12.03
C GLN A 138 11.40 13.81 -10.64
N THR A 139 12.17 14.45 -9.76
CA THR A 139 11.69 14.86 -8.43
C THR A 139 10.47 15.78 -8.53
N LYS A 140 10.50 16.81 -9.39
CA LYS A 140 9.36 17.71 -9.62
C LYS A 140 8.13 16.99 -10.20
N GLN A 141 8.33 16.03 -11.11
CA GLN A 141 7.26 15.21 -11.65
C GLN A 141 6.62 14.33 -10.55
N ALA A 142 7.44 13.65 -9.75
CA ALA A 142 6.97 12.85 -8.63
C ALA A 142 6.21 13.69 -7.59
N PHE A 143 6.69 14.91 -7.33
CA PHE A 143 6.02 15.87 -6.43
C PHE A 143 4.61 16.23 -6.92
N ASN A 144 4.49 16.64 -8.19
CA ASN A 144 3.20 16.97 -8.80
C ASN A 144 2.25 15.77 -8.80
N LEU A 145 2.77 14.57 -9.04
CA LEU A 145 1.99 13.35 -9.00
C LEU A 145 1.47 13.04 -7.58
N CYS A 146 2.32 13.17 -6.56
CA CYS A 146 1.91 12.99 -5.16
C CYS A 146 0.80 13.99 -4.76
N SER A 147 0.93 15.26 -5.13
CA SER A 147 -0.10 16.28 -4.87
C SER A 147 -1.45 15.90 -5.50
N LYS A 148 -1.45 15.46 -6.77
CA LYS A 148 -2.67 15.01 -7.45
C LYS A 148 -3.34 13.82 -6.74
N GLU A 149 -2.56 12.82 -6.33
CA GLU A 149 -3.13 11.66 -5.65
C GLU A 149 -3.57 11.95 -4.22
N LEU A 150 -2.90 12.85 -3.50
CA LEU A 150 -3.38 13.31 -2.18
C LEU A 150 -4.73 14.01 -2.30
N ASN A 151 -4.94 14.85 -3.32
CA ASN A 151 -6.24 15.47 -3.60
C ASN A 151 -7.31 14.42 -3.96
N ARG A 152 -6.94 13.36 -4.68
CA ARG A 152 -7.85 12.23 -4.95
C ARG A 152 -8.14 11.43 -3.67
N PHE A 153 -7.16 11.27 -2.79
CA PHE A 153 -7.29 10.56 -1.52
C PHE A 153 -8.19 11.32 -0.53
N GLU A 154 -8.08 12.64 -0.48
CA GLU A 154 -8.99 13.48 0.31
C GLU A 154 -10.45 13.27 -0.11
N LYS A 155 -10.72 13.21 -1.42
CA LYS A 155 -12.06 12.91 -1.95
C LYS A 155 -12.52 11.50 -1.55
N LEU A 156 -11.62 10.51 -1.63
CA LEU A 156 -11.91 9.14 -1.22
C LEU A 156 -12.26 9.03 0.27
N CYS A 157 -11.66 9.87 1.13
CA CYS A 157 -11.97 9.91 2.56
C CYS A 157 -13.42 10.34 2.83
N LYS A 158 -14.11 11.01 1.90
CA LYS A 158 -15.55 11.30 2.03
C LYS A 158 -16.41 10.04 1.91
N GLN A 159 -15.97 9.07 1.09
CA GLN A 159 -16.65 7.78 0.92
C GLN A 159 -16.23 6.78 1.99
N PHE A 160 -14.96 6.81 2.40
CA PHE A 160 -14.39 5.92 3.42
C PHE A 160 -13.72 6.74 4.54
N PRO A 161 -14.51 7.28 5.50
CA PRO A 161 -13.99 8.18 6.55
C PRO A 161 -12.91 7.56 7.44
N VAL A 162 -12.86 6.23 7.53
CA VAL A 162 -11.81 5.50 8.27
C VAL A 162 -10.39 5.84 7.80
N PHE A 163 -10.21 6.35 6.58
CA PHE A 163 -8.90 6.75 6.06
C PHE A 163 -8.48 8.18 6.43
N TYR A 164 -9.35 9.02 7.00
CA TYR A 164 -9.02 10.42 7.32
C TYR A 164 -7.75 10.59 8.17
N PRO A 165 -7.55 9.84 9.28
CA PRO A 165 -6.32 9.97 10.07
C PRO A 165 -5.07 9.67 9.23
N ARG A 166 -5.13 8.64 8.38
CA ARG A 166 -4.03 8.27 7.50
C ARG A 166 -3.78 9.30 6.40
N PHE A 167 -4.82 9.89 5.84
CA PHE A 167 -4.71 11.01 4.90
C PHE A 167 -3.99 12.20 5.54
N LEU A 168 -4.34 12.57 6.78
CA LEU A 168 -3.68 13.66 7.50
C LEU A 168 -2.18 13.37 7.68
N HIS A 169 -1.80 12.15 8.08
CA HIS A 169 -0.40 11.77 8.19
C HIS A 169 0.34 11.80 6.84
N PHE A 170 -0.27 11.32 5.76
CA PHE A 170 0.35 11.37 4.43
C PHE A 170 0.53 12.79 3.91
N ASN A 171 -0.47 13.64 4.13
CA ASN A 171 -0.40 15.04 3.77
C ASN A 171 0.65 15.79 4.62
N ALA A 172 0.71 15.51 5.91
CA ALA A 172 1.75 16.03 6.80
C ALA A 172 3.15 15.63 6.31
N TYR A 173 3.35 14.37 5.94
CA TYR A 173 4.62 13.87 5.42
C TYR A 173 4.97 14.52 4.08
N PHE A 174 4.01 14.73 3.18
CA PHE A 174 4.22 15.48 1.95
C PHE A 174 4.72 16.92 2.21
N TYR A 175 4.16 17.61 3.21
CA TYR A 175 4.65 18.93 3.60
C TYR A 175 6.05 18.92 4.21
N VAL A 176 6.45 17.85 4.90
CA VAL A 176 7.86 17.66 5.31
C VAL A 176 8.76 17.57 4.09
N LEU A 177 8.41 16.77 3.10
CA LEU A 177 9.18 16.63 1.84
C LEU A 177 9.22 17.95 1.04
N TYR A 178 8.24 18.84 1.24
CA TYR A 178 8.22 20.18 0.67
C TYR A 178 9.02 21.22 1.49
N GLY A 179 9.50 20.86 2.69
CA GLY A 179 10.19 21.77 3.60
C GLY A 179 9.27 22.65 4.47
N ASN A 180 7.95 22.38 4.50
CA ASN A 180 6.99 23.12 5.31
C ASN A 180 6.65 22.35 6.61
N ILE A 181 7.56 22.43 7.58
CA ILE A 181 7.45 21.72 8.86
C ILE A 181 6.27 22.24 9.71
N GLN A 182 6.00 23.54 9.68
CA GLN A 182 4.87 24.13 10.41
C GLN A 182 3.55 23.51 9.98
N LYS A 183 3.30 23.43 8.66
CA LYS A 183 2.07 22.84 8.14
C LYS A 183 1.96 21.36 8.44
N SER A 184 3.09 20.64 8.41
CA SER A 184 3.14 19.25 8.81
C SER A 184 2.66 19.05 10.25
N ASN A 185 3.20 19.83 11.20
CA ASN A 185 2.84 19.74 12.62
C ASN A 185 1.34 20.05 12.86
N GLU A 186 0.77 21.03 12.16
CA GLU A 186 -0.67 21.33 12.22
C GLU A 186 -1.56 20.17 11.74
N LEU A 187 -1.09 19.36 10.79
CA LEU A 187 -1.85 18.23 10.27
C LEU A 187 -1.73 17.01 11.18
N VAL A 188 -0.55 16.76 11.74
CA VAL A 188 -0.34 15.69 12.72
C VAL A 188 -1.15 15.93 13.99
N SER A 189 -1.27 17.16 14.47
CA SER A 189 -2.08 17.46 15.67
C SER A 189 -3.58 17.21 15.47
N LYS A 190 -4.06 17.19 14.22
CA LYS A 190 -5.46 16.89 13.87
C LYS A 190 -5.75 15.41 13.67
N SER A 191 -4.72 14.55 13.65
CA SER A 191 -4.88 13.12 13.38
C SER A 191 -4.93 12.25 14.64
N ILE A 192 -4.79 12.87 15.82
CA ILE A 192 -4.91 12.28 17.16
C ILE A 192 -6.35 12.49 17.66
#